data_AF-A0A1Z4F0B3-F1
#
_entry.id   AF-A0A1Z4F0B3-F1
#
_cell.length_a   1.000
_cell.length_b   1.000
_cell.length_c   1.000
_cell.angle_alpha   90.00
_cell.angle_beta   90.00
_cell.angle_gamma   90.00
#
_symmetry.space_group_name_H-M   'P 1'
#
loop_
_entity.id
_entity.type
_entity.pdbx_description
1 polymer ?
#
loop_
_entity_poly.entity_id
_entity_poly.type
_entity_poly.pdbx_seq_one_letter_code
_entity_poly.pdbx_strand_id
1 'polypeptide(L)'
;MAGPSALTLSIYHPQQFIYAGALSAPLHPSANKWQISISMSDAGGFNSEDMWGPESDPAWVRNDPYLNIDKLIANNTRLWIYCGNAQATDLDKDRNGFENLAGGVIEGQVIDANKQFADAYTAAGGKNAHFEFPAGGIHNWTYWGQQLRAMKADLVGYLTRA
;
A
#
# COMPACT_ATOMS: atom_id res chain seq x y z
N MET A 1 0.59 -5.00 4.63
CA MET A 1 0.25 -4.40 5.94
C MET A 1 0.72 -2.95 6.09
N ALA A 2 2.02 -2.66 6.09
CA ALA A 2 2.53 -1.33 6.46
C ALA A 2 2.28 -0.22 5.41
N GLY A 3 1.90 -0.56 4.18
CA GLY A 3 1.57 0.42 3.13
C GLY A 3 0.45 1.39 3.52
N PRO A 4 -0.78 0.93 3.85
CA PRO A 4 -1.80 1.83 4.38
C PRO A 4 -1.36 2.54 5.66
N SER A 5 -0.56 1.90 6.52
CA SER A 5 -0.04 2.56 7.74
C SER A 5 0.84 3.76 7.42
N ALA A 6 1.73 3.66 6.41
CA ALA A 6 2.58 4.78 5.98
C ALA A 6 1.76 5.95 5.44
N LEU A 7 0.70 5.67 4.68
CA LEU A 7 -0.23 6.71 4.21
C LEU A 7 -1.04 7.31 5.37
N THR A 8 -1.52 6.50 6.31
CA THR A 8 -2.24 6.97 7.50
C THR A 8 -1.35 7.85 8.39
N LEU A 9 -0.06 7.53 8.51
CA LEU A 9 0.91 8.39 9.21
C LEU A 9 1.05 9.75 8.53
N SER A 10 1.13 9.82 7.19
CA SER A 10 1.20 11.10 6.48
C SER A 10 -0.12 11.88 6.44
N ILE A 11 -1.27 11.18 6.56
CA ILE A 11 -2.58 11.80 6.72
C ILE A 11 -2.66 12.59 8.03
N TYR A 12 -2.29 11.96 9.16
CA TYR A 12 -2.51 12.52 10.49
C TYR A 12 -1.29 13.20 11.11
N HIS A 13 -0.10 13.01 10.54
CA HIS A 13 1.15 13.65 10.98
C HIS A 13 1.94 14.25 9.80
N PRO A 14 1.34 15.13 8.98
CA PRO A 14 1.93 15.60 7.73
C PRO A 14 3.22 16.43 7.91
N GLN A 15 3.43 17.05 9.08
CA GLN A 15 4.69 17.74 9.35
C GLN A 15 5.86 16.78 9.58
N GLN A 16 5.58 15.54 10.01
CA GLN A 16 6.58 14.51 10.26
C GLN A 16 6.78 13.63 9.02
N PHE A 17 5.70 13.27 8.33
CA PHE A 17 5.73 12.37 7.17
C PHE A 17 5.24 13.09 5.91
N ILE A 18 6.14 13.88 5.31
CA ILE A 18 5.87 14.59 4.05
C ILE A 18 5.97 13.69 2.80
N TYR A 19 6.50 12.47 2.97
CA TYR A 19 6.66 11.45 1.94
C TYR A 19 6.15 10.12 2.49
N ALA A 20 5.37 9.37 1.70
CA ALA A 20 4.91 8.04 2.08
C ALA A 20 4.94 7.06 0.90
N GLY A 21 5.48 5.87 1.14
CA GLY A 21 5.52 4.78 0.17
C GLY A 21 4.60 3.64 0.58
N ALA A 22 3.80 3.13 -0.36
CA ALA A 22 2.98 1.93 -0.17
C ALA A 22 3.28 0.93 -1.29
N LEU A 23 3.84 -0.23 -0.91
CA LEU A 23 4.24 -1.29 -1.82
C LEU A 23 3.34 -2.50 -1.56
N SER A 24 2.61 -2.94 -2.58
CA SER A 24 1.73 -4.13 -2.54
C SER A 24 0.75 -4.10 -1.37
N ALA A 25 0.00 -3.00 -1.26
CA ALA A 25 -0.69 -2.65 -0.03
C ALA A 25 -2.22 -2.73 -0.17
N PRO A 26 -2.98 -3.23 0.82
CA PRO A 26 -4.43 -3.09 0.82
C PRO A 26 -4.80 -1.62 1.12
N LEU A 27 -4.96 -0.81 0.07
CA LEU A 27 -5.18 0.64 0.21
C LEU A 27 -6.62 1.04 0.55
N HIS A 28 -7.54 0.08 0.59
CA HIS A 28 -8.93 0.27 1.01
C HIS A 28 -9.36 -0.80 2.03
N PRO A 29 -8.74 -0.86 3.23
CA PRO A 29 -8.98 -1.92 4.21
C PRO A 29 -10.43 -1.95 4.74
N SER A 30 -11.15 -0.83 4.76
CA SER A 30 -12.54 -0.77 5.22
C SER A 30 -13.52 -1.50 4.30
N ALA A 31 -13.19 -1.65 3.01
CA ALA A 31 -14.00 -2.41 2.06
C ALA A 31 -13.77 -3.93 2.17
N ASN A 32 -12.61 -4.35 2.70
CA ASN A 32 -12.20 -5.76 2.76
C ASN A 32 -11.76 -6.15 4.18
N LYS A 33 -12.56 -5.79 5.20
CA LYS A 33 -12.22 -6.00 6.62
C LYS A 33 -11.89 -7.45 6.95
N TRP A 34 -12.68 -8.39 6.41
CA TRP A 34 -12.45 -9.82 6.58
C TRP A 34 -11.06 -10.28 6.12
N GLN A 35 -10.48 -9.69 5.07
CA GLN A 35 -9.13 -10.03 4.61
C GLN A 35 -8.07 -9.60 5.64
N ILE A 36 -8.29 -8.45 6.29
CA ILE A 36 -7.43 -7.97 7.38
C ILE A 36 -7.56 -8.92 8.58
N SER A 37 -8.77 -9.30 8.97
CA SER A 37 -9.03 -10.22 10.08
C SER A 37 -8.36 -11.58 9.86
N ILE A 38 -8.52 -12.20 8.67
CA ILE A 38 -7.88 -13.49 8.36
C ILE A 38 -6.37 -13.34 8.33
N SER A 39 -5.83 -12.28 7.73
CA SER A 39 -4.38 -12.05 7.67
C SER A 39 -3.76 -11.88 9.06
N MET A 40 -4.45 -11.19 9.98
CA MET A 40 -4.00 -11.01 11.36
C MET A 40 -4.06 -12.32 12.16
N SER A 41 -5.11 -13.11 11.95
CA SER A 41 -5.28 -14.42 12.59
C SER A 41 -4.21 -15.41 12.11
N ASP A 42 -3.93 -15.45 10.81
CA ASP A 42 -2.86 -16.28 10.23
C ASP A 42 -1.47 -15.83 10.72
N ALA A 43 -1.22 -14.52 10.76
CA ALA A 43 0.04 -13.93 11.19
C ALA A 43 0.18 -13.79 12.72
N GLY A 44 -0.02 -14.89 13.45
CA GLY A 44 0.24 -14.98 14.90
C GLY A 44 -0.99 -14.98 15.79
N GLY A 45 -2.18 -15.22 15.24
CA GLY A 45 -3.41 -15.41 16.02
C GLY A 45 -4.02 -14.11 16.55
N PHE A 46 -3.72 -12.96 15.93
CA PHE A 46 -4.26 -11.67 16.36
C PHE A 46 -5.71 -11.46 15.92
N ASN A 47 -6.43 -10.63 16.67
CA ASN A 47 -7.80 -10.24 16.36
C ASN A 47 -7.86 -8.79 15.87
N SER A 48 -8.50 -8.54 14.73
CA SER A 48 -8.71 -7.19 14.21
C SER A 48 -9.60 -6.33 15.11
N GLU A 49 -10.50 -6.95 15.88
CA GLU A 49 -11.34 -6.23 16.84
C GLU A 49 -10.52 -5.62 17.99
N ASP A 50 -9.41 -6.26 18.38
CA ASP A 50 -8.49 -5.68 19.39
C ASP A 50 -7.75 -4.44 18.83
N MET A 51 -7.60 -4.36 17.51
CA MET A 51 -6.89 -3.27 16.84
C MET A 51 -7.80 -2.08 16.53
N TRP A 52 -8.92 -2.31 15.81
CA TRP A 52 -9.82 -1.26 15.32
C TRP A 52 -11.28 -1.50 15.70
N GLY A 53 -11.56 -2.35 16.69
CA GLY A 53 -12.93 -2.63 17.11
C GLY A 53 -13.74 -3.42 16.08
N PRO A 54 -15.05 -3.57 16.32
CA PRO A 54 -15.95 -4.27 15.39
C PRO A 54 -15.97 -3.59 14.01
N GLU A 55 -16.47 -4.28 12.99
CA GLU A 55 -16.49 -3.76 11.61
C GLU A 55 -17.23 -2.42 11.42
N SER A 56 -18.12 -2.06 12.35
CA SER A 56 -18.84 -0.78 12.39
C SER A 56 -18.06 0.35 13.06
N ASP A 57 -16.94 0.05 13.71
CA ASP A 57 -16.15 1.04 14.45
C ASP A 57 -15.53 2.07 13.49
N PRO A 58 -15.62 3.38 13.81
CA PRO A 58 -15.03 4.43 12.97
C PRO A 58 -13.51 4.34 12.82
N ALA A 59 -12.81 3.56 13.64
CA ALA A 59 -11.37 3.33 13.50
C ALA A 59 -11.00 2.69 12.14
N TRP A 60 -11.89 1.87 11.54
CA TRP A 60 -11.67 1.35 10.20
C TRP A 60 -11.58 2.47 9.16
N VAL A 61 -12.55 3.39 9.16
CA VAL A 61 -12.60 4.54 8.25
C VAL A 61 -11.42 5.49 8.51
N ARG A 62 -11.07 5.73 9.78
CA ARG A 62 -9.91 6.55 10.15
C ARG A 62 -8.62 6.00 9.53
N ASN A 63 -8.42 4.68 9.55
CA ASN A 63 -7.17 4.06 9.11
C ASN A 63 -7.22 3.57 7.65
N ASP A 64 -8.19 4.02 6.87
CA ASP A 64 -8.35 3.70 5.46
C ASP A 64 -7.86 4.87 4.57
N PRO A 65 -6.71 4.70 3.86
CA PRO A 65 -6.17 5.76 3.02
C PRO A 65 -7.08 6.14 1.86
N TYR A 66 -7.82 5.20 1.28
CA TYR A 66 -8.76 5.46 0.18
C TYR A 66 -9.87 6.42 0.62
N LEU A 67 -10.40 6.23 1.85
CA LEU A 67 -11.43 7.11 2.41
C LEU A 67 -10.89 8.46 2.92
N ASN A 68 -9.56 8.64 2.99
CA ASN A 68 -8.90 9.86 3.46
C ASN A 68 -7.97 10.49 2.39
N ILE A 69 -8.25 10.22 1.10
CA ILE A 69 -7.51 10.79 -0.04
C ILE A 69 -7.49 12.33 0.01
N ASP A 70 -8.58 12.95 0.44
CA ASP A 70 -8.71 14.40 0.61
C ASP A 70 -7.57 14.98 1.47
N LYS A 71 -7.18 14.27 2.54
CA LYS A 71 -6.13 14.67 3.47
C LYS A 71 -4.75 14.55 2.84
N LEU A 72 -4.48 13.45 2.13
CA LEU A 72 -3.21 13.28 1.39
C LEU A 72 -3.00 14.41 0.37
N ILE A 73 -4.08 14.80 -0.32
CA ILE A 73 -4.06 15.91 -1.29
C ILE A 73 -3.88 17.25 -0.58
N ALA A 74 -4.66 17.53 0.46
CA ALA A 74 -4.58 18.78 1.21
C ALA A 74 -3.20 18.99 1.86
N ASN A 75 -2.59 17.91 2.33
CA ASN A 75 -1.24 17.91 2.90
C ASN A 75 -0.14 17.99 1.82
N ASN A 76 -0.49 17.88 0.54
CA ASN A 76 0.43 17.74 -0.58
C ASN A 76 1.51 16.67 -0.33
N THR A 77 1.14 15.56 0.32
CA THR A 77 2.06 14.47 0.64
C THR A 77 2.63 13.90 -0.65
N ARG A 78 3.95 13.66 -0.69
CA ARG A 78 4.57 12.93 -1.80
C ARG A 78 4.31 11.44 -1.66
N LEU A 79 3.70 10.83 -2.67
CA LEU A 79 3.36 9.40 -2.65
C LEU A 79 4.24 8.60 -3.61
N TRP A 80 4.62 7.39 -3.17
CA TRP A 80 5.15 6.32 -4.02
C TRP A 80 4.28 5.08 -3.87
N ILE A 81 3.46 4.78 -4.86
CA ILE A 81 2.50 3.68 -4.82
C ILE A 81 2.94 2.63 -5.84
N TYR A 82 3.24 1.43 -5.37
CA TYR A 82 3.62 0.29 -6.20
C TYR A 82 2.70 -0.88 -5.94
N CYS A 83 2.30 -1.56 -7.01
CA CYS A 83 1.71 -2.88 -6.93
C CYS A 83 2.00 -3.65 -8.22
N GLY A 84 2.53 -4.87 -8.10
CA GLY A 84 2.65 -5.80 -9.21
C GLY A 84 1.28 -6.30 -9.68
N ASN A 85 1.27 -7.08 -10.76
CA ASN A 85 0.04 -7.55 -11.40
C ASN A 85 -0.32 -9.02 -11.10
N ALA A 86 0.35 -9.65 -10.13
CA ALA A 86 0.23 -11.06 -9.76
C ALA A 86 0.88 -12.07 -10.71
N GLN A 87 1.60 -11.63 -11.74
CA GLN A 87 2.34 -12.52 -12.62
C GLN A 87 3.81 -12.60 -12.18
N ALA A 88 4.29 -13.82 -11.92
CA ALA A 88 5.69 -14.08 -11.68
C ALA A 88 6.53 -13.68 -12.90
N THR A 89 7.77 -13.26 -12.65
CA THR A 89 8.73 -12.92 -13.71
C THR A 89 9.98 -13.79 -13.62
N ASP A 90 10.97 -13.56 -14.49
CA ASP A 90 12.28 -14.23 -14.40
C ASP A 90 12.99 -13.99 -13.05
N LEU A 91 12.58 -12.97 -12.30
CA LEU A 91 13.06 -12.70 -10.94
C LEU A 91 12.61 -13.76 -9.92
N ASP A 92 11.59 -14.56 -10.25
CA ASP A 92 11.00 -15.58 -9.37
C ASP A 92 11.39 -17.01 -9.78
N LYS A 93 12.20 -17.19 -10.82
CA LYS A 93 12.53 -18.49 -11.42
C LYS A 93 13.17 -19.49 -10.44
N ASP A 94 13.92 -18.97 -9.47
CA ASP A 94 14.67 -19.76 -8.48
C ASP A 94 13.88 -19.94 -7.17
N ARG A 95 12.65 -19.42 -7.10
CA ARG A 95 11.78 -19.54 -5.92
C ARG A 95 10.99 -20.84 -5.94
N ASN A 96 10.56 -21.27 -4.76
CA ASN A 96 9.64 -22.40 -4.63
C ASN A 96 8.30 -22.09 -5.34
N GLY A 97 7.76 -23.05 -6.10
CA GLY A 97 6.49 -22.88 -6.83
C GLY A 97 5.29 -22.52 -5.95
N PHE A 98 5.24 -23.01 -4.70
CA PHE A 98 4.21 -22.64 -3.74
C PHE A 98 4.36 -21.18 -3.28
N GLU A 99 5.58 -20.70 -3.04
CA GLU A 99 5.82 -19.30 -2.72
C GLU A 99 5.43 -18.37 -3.87
N ASN A 100 5.69 -18.79 -5.12
CA ASN A 100 5.28 -18.03 -6.30
C ASN A 100 3.76 -17.96 -6.42
N LEU A 101 3.08 -19.08 -6.19
CA LEU A 101 1.61 -19.12 -6.20
C LEU A 101 1.03 -18.24 -5.08
N ALA A 102 1.51 -18.38 -3.84
CA ALA A 102 1.04 -17.60 -2.71
C ALA A 102 1.29 -16.10 -2.93
N GLY A 103 2.49 -15.74 -3.40
CA GLY A 103 2.84 -14.36 -3.72
C GLY A 103 1.97 -13.77 -4.83
N GLY A 104 1.66 -14.55 -5.87
CA GLY A 104 0.73 -14.14 -6.93
C GLY A 104 -0.68 -13.90 -6.40
N VAL A 105 -1.21 -14.83 -5.59
CA VAL A 105 -2.55 -14.70 -4.99
C VAL A 105 -2.67 -13.43 -4.15
N ILE A 106 -1.70 -13.18 -3.26
CA ILE A 106 -1.75 -12.00 -2.38
C ILE A 106 -1.64 -10.71 -3.21
N GLU A 107 -0.76 -10.66 -4.21
CA GLU A 107 -0.63 -9.47 -5.06
C GLU A 107 -1.92 -9.19 -5.85
N GLY A 108 -2.55 -10.26 -6.35
CA GLY A 108 -3.81 -10.19 -7.08
C GLY A 108 -4.97 -9.70 -6.21
N GLN A 109 -4.93 -9.95 -4.90
CA GLN A 109 -5.95 -9.45 -3.97
C GLN A 109 -5.86 -7.93 -3.75
N VAL A 110 -4.68 -7.33 -3.93
CA VAL A 110 -4.45 -5.91 -3.59
C VAL A 110 -4.34 -4.99 -4.81
N ILE A 111 -4.06 -5.50 -6.01
CA ILE A 111 -3.83 -4.67 -7.21
C ILE A 111 -5.05 -3.79 -7.57
N ASP A 112 -6.27 -4.31 -7.46
CA ASP A 112 -7.47 -3.54 -7.80
C ASP A 112 -7.67 -2.36 -6.86
N ALA A 113 -7.44 -2.55 -5.55
CA ALA A 113 -7.51 -1.46 -4.58
C ALA A 113 -6.43 -0.39 -4.83
N ASN A 114 -5.26 -0.77 -5.33
CA ASN A 114 -4.19 0.19 -5.67
C ASN A 114 -4.54 1.01 -6.91
N LYS A 115 -5.11 0.37 -7.96
CA LYS A 115 -5.57 1.08 -9.16
C LYS A 115 -6.74 2.01 -8.84
N GLN A 116 -7.72 1.53 -8.07
CA GLN A 116 -8.83 2.35 -7.60
C GLN A 116 -8.34 3.55 -6.78
N PHE A 117 -7.36 3.36 -5.90
CA PHE A 117 -6.75 4.46 -5.15
C PHE A 117 -6.08 5.48 -6.08
N ALA A 118 -5.33 5.03 -7.09
CA ALA A 118 -4.71 5.93 -8.06
C ALA A 118 -5.76 6.74 -8.84
N ASP A 119 -6.79 6.07 -9.36
CA ASP A 119 -7.89 6.70 -10.09
C ASP A 119 -8.61 7.73 -9.22
N ALA A 120 -8.96 7.37 -7.98
CA ALA A 120 -9.63 8.26 -7.03
C ALA A 120 -8.75 9.45 -6.62
N TYR A 121 -7.46 9.23 -6.37
CA TYR A 121 -6.50 10.29 -6.05
C TYR A 121 -6.39 11.30 -7.19
N THR A 122 -6.24 10.82 -8.43
CA THR A 122 -6.16 11.70 -9.60
C THR A 122 -7.48 12.40 -9.88
N ALA A 123 -8.62 11.70 -9.80
CA ALA A 123 -9.95 12.29 -9.99
C ALA A 123 -10.27 13.38 -8.96
N ALA A 124 -9.79 13.22 -7.72
CA ALA A 124 -9.92 14.23 -6.65
C ALA A 124 -8.93 15.40 -6.78
N GLY A 125 -8.08 15.42 -7.82
CA GLY A 125 -7.15 16.52 -8.10
C GLY A 125 -5.76 16.35 -7.48
N GLY A 126 -5.43 15.17 -6.96
CA GLY A 126 -4.10 14.83 -6.47
C GLY A 126 -3.06 14.81 -7.59
N LYS A 127 -1.89 15.40 -7.33
CA LYS A 127 -0.83 15.62 -8.33
C LYS A 127 0.58 15.26 -7.86
N ASN A 128 0.75 14.84 -6.60
CA ASN A 128 2.06 14.61 -6.00
C ASN A 128 2.31 13.12 -5.70
N ALA A 129 2.09 12.27 -6.71
CA ALA A 129 2.22 10.84 -6.58
C ALA A 129 2.98 10.23 -7.76
N HIS A 130 3.80 9.23 -7.48
CA HIS A 130 4.31 8.27 -8.44
C HIS A 130 3.52 6.98 -8.28
N PHE A 131 2.92 6.49 -9.38
CA PHE A 131 2.18 5.23 -9.44
C PHE A 131 2.92 4.27 -10.37
N GLU A 132 3.22 3.07 -9.88
CA GLU A 132 3.98 2.04 -10.57
C GLU A 132 3.18 0.72 -10.56
N PHE A 133 2.59 0.39 -11.72
CA PHE A 133 1.79 -0.84 -11.92
C PHE A 133 2.34 -1.65 -13.11
N PRO A 134 3.47 -2.36 -12.94
CA PRO A 134 4.16 -2.99 -14.06
C PRO A 134 3.46 -4.27 -14.55
N ALA A 135 3.82 -4.69 -15.76
CA ALA A 135 3.44 -5.97 -16.33
C ALA A 135 4.31 -7.11 -15.73
N GLY A 136 4.17 -7.34 -14.44
CA GLY A 136 4.88 -8.37 -13.67
C GLY A 136 4.98 -7.98 -12.19
N GLY A 137 5.20 -8.95 -11.33
CA GLY A 137 5.38 -8.73 -9.89
C GLY A 137 4.42 -9.56 -9.05
N ILE A 138 4.98 -10.21 -8.03
CA ILE A 138 4.25 -10.94 -7.00
C ILE A 138 4.62 -10.40 -5.62
N HIS A 139 3.86 -10.79 -4.61
CA HIS A 139 3.99 -10.27 -3.24
C HIS A 139 5.25 -10.77 -2.52
N ASN A 140 6.42 -10.19 -2.85
CA ASN A 140 7.68 -10.62 -2.27
C ASN A 140 8.76 -9.52 -2.18
N TRP A 141 9.79 -9.82 -1.39
CA TRP A 141 10.90 -8.92 -1.10
C TRP A 141 11.76 -8.52 -2.31
N THR A 142 11.82 -9.34 -3.36
CA THR A 142 12.62 -9.03 -4.54
C THR A 142 12.11 -7.75 -5.19
N TYR A 143 10.79 -7.65 -5.40
CA TYR A 143 10.14 -6.49 -5.99
C TYR A 143 10.18 -5.28 -5.07
N TRP A 144 9.86 -5.44 -3.78
CA TRP A 144 9.93 -4.32 -2.83
C TRP A 144 11.34 -3.76 -2.68
N GLY A 145 12.35 -4.61 -2.70
CA GLY A 145 13.76 -4.19 -2.69
C GLY A 145 14.15 -3.39 -3.94
N GLN A 146 13.61 -3.75 -5.12
CA GLN A 146 13.80 -2.95 -6.33
C GLN A 146 13.12 -1.59 -6.23
N GLN A 147 11.89 -1.54 -5.71
CA GLN A 147 11.16 -0.28 -5.50
C GLN A 147 11.87 0.64 -4.51
N LEU A 148 12.41 0.10 -3.41
CA LEU A 148 13.20 0.88 -2.47
C LEU A 148 14.44 1.51 -3.13
N ARG A 149 15.09 0.80 -4.04
CA ARG A 149 16.22 1.35 -4.81
C ARG A 149 15.76 2.39 -5.82
N ALA A 150 14.64 2.15 -6.50
CA ALA A 150 14.07 3.07 -7.50
C ALA A 150 13.64 4.41 -6.88
N MET A 151 13.03 4.38 -5.69
CA MET A 151 12.59 5.59 -4.99
C MET A 151 13.72 6.42 -4.39
N LYS A 152 14.97 5.92 -4.35
CA LYS A 152 16.08 6.60 -3.67
C LYS A 152 16.29 8.04 -4.15
N ALA A 153 16.40 8.25 -5.47
CA ALA A 153 16.64 9.58 -6.02
C ALA A 153 15.45 10.52 -5.76
N ASP A 154 14.24 9.98 -5.83
CA ASP A 154 13.01 10.70 -5.58
C ASP A 154 12.87 11.15 -4.12
N LEU A 155 13.10 10.22 -3.19
CA LEU A 155 13.06 10.45 -1.75
C LEU A 155 14.11 11.48 -1.32
N VAL A 156 15.37 11.29 -1.72
CA VAL A 156 16.44 12.26 -1.43
C VAL A 156 16.07 13.62 -2.02
N GLY A 157 15.69 13.65 -3.29
CA GLY A 157 15.33 14.88 -3.99
C GLY A 157 14.07 15.57 -3.48
N TYR A 158 13.21 14.90 -2.69
CA TYR A 158 12.05 15.51 -2.05
C TYR A 158 12.36 16.01 -0.64
N LEU A 159 13.08 15.20 0.15
CA LEU A 159 13.37 15.48 1.56
C LEU A 159 14.48 16.53 1.76
N THR A 160 15.34 16.74 0.76
CA THR A 160 16.45 17.72 0.85
C THR A 160 16.19 18.99 0.04
N ARG A 161 14.95 19.25 -0.39
CA ARG A 161 14.62 20.53 -1.04
C ARG A 161 14.76 21.65 -0.02
N ALA A 162 15.72 22.54 -0.27
CA ALA A 162 15.89 23.80 0.45
C ALA A 162 14.80 24.80 0.04
#